data_AF-A0A2M6WDY8-F1
#
_entry.id   AF-A0A2M6WDY8-F1
#
_cell.length_a   1.000
_cell.length_b   1.000
_cell.length_c   1.000
_cell.angle_alpha   90.00
_cell.angle_beta   90.00
_cell.angle_gamma   90.00
#
_symmetry.space_group_name_H-M   'P 1'
#
loop_
_entity.id
_entity.type
_entity.pdbx_description
1 polymer ?
#
loop_
_entity_poly.entity_id
_entity_poly.type
_entity_poly.pdbx_seq_one_letter_code
_entity_poly.pdbx_strand_id
1 'polypeptide(L)'
;MRENHVNRPHLYVVVLQPGIPYSAGVALPILFEYSIGKREEWEKWDGKSFDDFARGKAALSWRMNLSSQGVILTKLQLIRPGDCLLWGSSIVGGVITGVSSVQPFFDEIFATMTSAAIVGETSYYADQMAQNLDAPDFFPLS
;
A
#
# COMPACT_ATOMS: atom_id res chain seq x y z
N MET A 1 13.22 -13.22 -30.83
CA MET A 1 13.09 -13.26 -29.35
C MET A 1 13.67 -11.96 -28.82
N ARG A 2 12.90 -11.15 -28.10
CA ARG A 2 13.44 -9.94 -27.46
C ARG A 2 14.03 -10.35 -26.11
N GLU A 3 15.35 -10.38 -26.04
CA GLU A 3 16.09 -10.55 -24.80
C GLU A 3 15.92 -9.31 -23.91
N ASN A 4 15.78 -9.55 -22.59
CA ASN A 4 15.88 -8.59 -21.49
C ASN A 4 14.74 -7.57 -21.29
N HIS A 5 13.52 -8.05 -21.02
CA HIS A 5 12.37 -7.21 -20.65
C HIS A 5 11.96 -7.26 -19.17
N VAL A 6 12.82 -7.74 -18.26
CA VAL A 6 12.59 -7.58 -16.81
C VAL A 6 13.81 -6.91 -16.20
N ASN A 7 13.77 -5.58 -16.13
CA ASN A 7 14.97 -4.74 -16.02
C ASN A 7 15.48 -4.49 -14.58
N ARG A 8 15.02 -5.22 -13.54
CA ARG A 8 15.60 -5.30 -12.17
C ARG A 8 14.69 -6.14 -11.24
N PRO A 9 15.20 -7.03 -10.39
CA PRO A 9 14.40 -7.84 -9.45
C PRO A 9 14.10 -7.10 -8.14
N HIS A 10 13.78 -5.80 -8.21
CA HIS A 10 13.62 -4.95 -7.02
C HIS A 10 12.18 -4.51 -6.84
N LEU A 11 11.63 -4.77 -5.67
CA LEU A 11 10.28 -4.36 -5.31
C LEU A 11 10.21 -4.15 -3.79
N TYR A 12 9.49 -3.11 -3.38
CA TYR A 12 9.19 -2.87 -1.97
C TYR A 12 7.69 -2.78 -1.75
N VAL A 13 7.20 -3.44 -0.72
CA VAL A 13 5.81 -3.44 -0.28
C VAL A 13 5.71 -2.80 1.09
N VAL A 14 4.74 -1.92 1.29
CA VAL A 14 4.31 -1.42 2.60
C VAL A 14 2.81 -1.59 2.73
N VAL A 15 2.35 -2.16 3.83
CA VAL A 15 0.94 -2.29 4.18
C VAL A 15 0.68 -1.46 5.43
N LEU A 16 -0.37 -0.63 5.39
CA LEU A 16 -0.76 0.17 6.54
C LEU A 16 -1.73 -0.59 7.44
N GLN A 17 -1.63 -0.33 8.74
CA GLN A 17 -2.55 -0.80 9.76
C GLN A 17 -3.96 -0.26 9.47
N PRO A 18 -4.94 -1.14 9.20
CA PRO A 18 -6.33 -0.73 9.01
C PRO A 18 -6.92 -0.13 10.30
N GLY A 19 -7.90 0.76 10.13
CA GLY A 19 -8.63 1.38 11.25
C GLY A 19 -7.96 2.62 11.87
N ILE A 20 -6.76 3.00 11.43
CA ILE A 20 -6.12 4.24 11.89
C ILE A 20 -6.47 5.37 10.91
N PRO A 21 -7.26 6.37 11.31
CA PRO A 21 -7.58 7.50 10.45
C PRO A 21 -6.38 8.43 10.27
N TYR A 22 -6.28 9.08 9.11
CA TYR A 22 -5.27 10.11 8.88
C TYR A 22 -5.46 11.29 9.84
N SER A 23 -4.36 11.75 10.44
CA SER A 23 -4.28 13.02 11.15
C SER A 23 -2.92 13.67 10.90
N ALA A 24 -2.92 15.00 10.81
CA ALA A 24 -1.69 15.75 10.54
C ALA A 24 -0.68 15.56 11.67
N GLY A 25 0.57 15.24 11.31
CA GLY A 25 1.66 14.99 12.27
C GLY A 25 1.73 13.58 12.84
N VAL A 26 0.76 12.71 12.52
CA VAL A 26 0.81 11.30 12.89
C VAL A 26 1.74 10.55 11.94
N ALA A 27 2.60 9.69 12.49
CA ALA A 27 3.49 8.84 11.71
C ALA A 27 2.70 7.85 10.85
N LEU A 28 3.29 7.44 9.72
CA LEU A 28 2.66 6.47 8.83
C LEU A 28 2.40 5.16 9.60
N PRO A 29 1.15 4.67 9.70
CA PRO A 29 0.82 3.52 10.52
C PRO A 29 1.16 2.23 9.77
N ILE A 30 2.44 1.88 9.72
CA ILE A 30 2.93 0.70 9.01
C ILE A 30 2.61 -0.56 9.84
N LEU A 31 1.88 -1.50 9.24
CA LEU A 31 1.66 -2.84 9.79
C LEU A 31 2.77 -3.80 9.34
N PHE A 32 3.15 -3.73 8.06
CA PHE A 32 4.11 -4.66 7.46
C PHE A 32 4.90 -4.01 6.34
N GLU A 33 6.18 -4.42 6.21
CA GLU A 33 7.03 -4.05 5.09
C GLU A 33 7.80 -5.26 4.56
N TYR A 34 8.04 -5.29 3.25
CA TYR A 34 8.80 -6.36 2.62
C TYR A 34 9.59 -5.89 1.41
N SER A 35 10.84 -6.34 1.30
CA SER A 35 11.72 -6.08 0.16
C SER A 35 11.97 -7.35 -0.64
N ILE A 36 11.81 -7.26 -1.96
CA ILE A 36 12.29 -8.24 -2.93
C ILE A 36 13.56 -7.68 -3.56
N GLY A 37 14.60 -8.52 -3.62
CA GLY A 37 15.94 -8.13 -4.04
C GLY A 37 16.77 -7.55 -2.90
N LYS A 38 18.02 -7.19 -3.19
CA LYS A 38 18.96 -6.68 -2.19
C LYS A 38 18.93 -5.16 -2.18
N ARG A 39 18.59 -4.58 -1.03
CA ARG A 39 18.43 -3.13 -0.85
C ARG A 39 19.72 -2.36 -1.12
N GLU A 40 20.86 -3.00 -0.87
CA GLU A 40 22.19 -2.45 -1.09
C GLU A 40 22.49 -2.25 -2.58
N GLU A 41 21.80 -2.98 -3.46
CA GLU A 41 21.95 -2.92 -4.92
C GLU A 41 20.97 -1.91 -5.56
N TRP A 42 20.16 -1.22 -4.75
CA TRP A 42 19.17 -0.28 -5.24
C TRP A 42 19.81 1.06 -5.62
N GLU A 43 19.79 1.39 -6.90
CA GLU A 43 20.07 2.73 -7.37
C GLU A 43 19.00 3.69 -6.85
N LYS A 44 19.43 4.74 -6.16
CA LYS A 44 18.54 5.82 -5.69
C LYS A 44 18.14 6.69 -6.87
N TRP A 45 16.85 7.02 -6.96
CA TRP A 45 16.34 8.02 -7.90
C TRP A 45 16.06 9.31 -7.13
N ASP A 46 16.75 10.39 -7.49
CA ASP A 46 16.67 11.68 -6.78
C ASP A 46 16.88 11.56 -5.26
N GLY A 47 17.89 10.78 -4.86
CA GLY A 47 18.23 10.52 -3.46
C GLY A 47 17.25 9.62 -2.70
N LYS A 48 16.16 9.16 -3.33
CA LYS A 48 15.14 8.28 -2.74
C LYS A 48 15.29 6.83 -3.17
N SER A 49 14.95 5.94 -2.25
CA SER A 49 14.93 4.48 -2.42
C SER A 49 13.53 3.96 -2.74
N PHE A 50 13.39 2.69 -3.13
CA PHE A 50 12.07 2.09 -3.39
C PHE A 50 11.18 2.09 -2.14
N ASP A 51 11.73 1.99 -0.92
CA ASP A 51 10.93 2.11 0.30
C ASP A 51 10.42 3.52 0.56
N ASP A 52 11.20 4.56 0.25
CA ASP A 52 10.72 5.94 0.30
C ASP A 52 9.53 6.17 -0.63
N PHE A 53 9.61 5.61 -1.85
CA PHE A 53 8.52 5.71 -2.82
C PHE A 53 7.28 4.92 -2.38
N ALA A 54 7.45 3.67 -1.93
CA ALA A 54 6.34 2.85 -1.48
C ALA A 54 5.61 3.50 -0.28
N ARG A 55 6.36 3.97 0.72
CA ARG A 55 5.82 4.71 1.88
C ARG A 55 5.14 6.00 1.44
N GLY A 56 5.72 6.75 0.51
CA GLY A 56 5.12 7.97 -0.03
C GLY A 56 3.80 7.73 -0.75
N LYS A 57 3.71 6.67 -1.56
CA LYS A 57 2.47 6.25 -2.25
C LYS A 57 1.39 5.83 -1.24
N ALA A 58 1.75 5.04 -0.23
CA ALA A 58 0.84 4.63 0.83
C ALA A 58 0.37 5.83 1.67
N ALA A 59 1.26 6.76 2.02
CA ALA A 59 0.94 7.98 2.76
C ALA A 59 -0.04 8.88 2.00
N LEU A 60 0.16 9.04 0.68
CA LEU A 60 -0.76 9.78 -0.17
C LEU A 60 -2.15 9.13 -0.16
N SER A 61 -2.20 7.80 -0.31
CA SER A 61 -3.47 7.05 -0.27
C SER A 61 -4.15 7.12 1.09
N TRP A 62 -3.41 7.06 2.18
CA TRP A 62 -3.93 7.17 3.53
C TRP A 62 -4.56 8.54 3.81
N ARG A 63 -3.90 9.62 3.36
CA ARG A 63 -4.42 10.97 3.52
C ARG A 63 -5.66 11.24 2.66
N MET A 64 -5.69 10.69 1.46
CA MET A 64 -6.70 11.03 0.45
C MET A 64 -7.84 10.03 0.33
N ASN A 65 -7.72 8.87 0.97
CA ASN A 65 -8.62 7.73 0.83
C ASN A 65 -8.91 7.38 -0.65
N LEU A 66 -7.86 7.44 -1.48
CA LEU A 66 -7.86 7.09 -2.91
C LEU A 66 -6.53 6.40 -3.27
N SER A 67 -6.48 5.59 -4.32
CA SER A 67 -5.18 5.12 -4.86
C SER A 67 -4.31 6.32 -5.28
N SER A 68 -2.99 6.17 -5.24
CA SER A 68 -2.05 7.23 -5.64
C SER A 68 -2.32 7.72 -7.08
N GLN A 69 -2.58 6.81 -8.02
CA GLN A 69 -3.06 7.18 -9.36
C GLN A 69 -4.38 7.93 -9.32
N GLY A 70 -5.37 7.46 -8.55
CA GLY A 70 -6.65 8.14 -8.42
C GLY A 70 -6.50 9.58 -7.95
N VAL A 71 -5.60 9.83 -7.00
CA VAL A 71 -5.26 11.18 -6.54
C VAL A 71 -4.57 11.99 -7.65
N ILE A 72 -3.52 11.43 -8.27
CA ILE A 72 -2.71 12.15 -9.28
C ILE A 72 -3.57 12.54 -10.49
N LEU A 73 -4.46 11.64 -10.95
CA LEU A 73 -5.28 11.88 -12.15
C LEU A 73 -6.51 12.75 -11.89
N THR A 74 -7.04 12.79 -10.66
CA THR A 74 -8.36 13.42 -10.41
C THR A 74 -8.36 14.51 -9.33
N LYS A 75 -7.29 14.62 -8.54
CA LYS A 75 -7.19 15.52 -7.37
C LYS A 75 -5.83 16.24 -7.28
N LEU A 76 -5.19 16.54 -8.41
CA LEU A 76 -3.86 17.14 -8.46
C LEU A 76 -3.76 18.45 -7.62
N GLN A 77 -4.84 19.23 -7.55
CA GLN A 77 -4.93 20.46 -6.75
C GLN A 77 -4.84 20.23 -5.21
N LEU A 78 -4.90 18.98 -4.74
CA LEU A 78 -4.82 18.61 -3.31
C LEU A 78 -3.46 18.02 -2.91
N ILE A 79 -2.51 17.97 -3.85
CA ILE A 79 -1.12 17.60 -3.60
C ILE A 79 -0.42 18.67 -2.76
N ARG A 80 0.43 18.21 -1.84
CA ARG A 80 1.22 19.00 -0.92
C ARG A 80 2.72 18.79 -1.19
N PRO A 81 3.57 19.75 -0.81
CA PRO A 81 5.02 19.54 -0.80
C PRO A 81 5.37 18.26 -0.02
N GLY A 82 6.19 17.40 -0.62
CA GLY A 82 6.63 16.14 -0.04
C GLY A 82 5.78 14.91 -0.39
N ASP A 83 4.61 15.08 -1.02
CA ASP A 83 3.86 13.94 -1.54
C ASP A 83 4.61 13.21 -2.66
N CYS A 84 4.39 11.90 -2.76
CA CYS A 84 4.86 11.12 -3.89
C CYS A 84 3.95 11.36 -5.11
N LEU A 85 4.54 11.78 -6.24
CA LEU A 85 3.82 11.99 -7.51
C LEU A 85 3.87 10.79 -8.45
N LEU A 86 4.22 9.62 -7.93
CA LEU A 86 4.16 8.35 -8.65
C LEU A 86 2.95 7.55 -8.20
N TRP A 87 2.44 6.70 -9.08
CA TRP A 87 1.42 5.73 -8.73
C TRP A 87 1.98 4.34 -8.42
N GLY A 88 1.16 3.50 -7.79
CA GLY A 88 1.57 2.20 -7.27
C GLY A 88 0.99 1.88 -5.88
N SER A 89 -0.21 2.35 -5.56
CA SER A 89 -0.88 2.00 -4.30
C SER A 89 -2.33 1.59 -4.55
N SER A 90 -2.89 0.84 -3.61
CA SER A 90 -4.27 0.35 -3.66
C SER A 90 -5.00 0.63 -2.33
N ILE A 91 -6.32 0.65 -2.40
CA ILE A 91 -7.21 0.64 -1.24
C ILE A 91 -8.28 -0.42 -1.50
N VAL A 92 -8.26 -1.52 -0.75
CA VAL A 92 -9.21 -2.63 -0.89
C VAL A 92 -9.65 -3.06 0.51
N GLY A 93 -10.97 -3.07 0.78
CA GLY A 93 -11.50 -3.49 2.09
C GLY A 93 -10.96 -2.69 3.28
N GLY A 94 -10.57 -1.42 3.08
CA GLY A 94 -9.93 -0.60 4.12
C GLY A 94 -8.43 -0.86 4.33
N VAL A 95 -7.84 -1.83 3.61
CA VAL A 95 -6.40 -2.09 3.58
C VAL A 95 -5.74 -1.20 2.54
N ILE A 96 -4.71 -0.45 2.96
CA ILE A 96 -3.91 0.40 2.09
C ILE A 96 -2.54 -0.24 1.90
N THR A 97 -2.17 -0.45 0.64
CA THR A 97 -0.85 -0.98 0.29
C THR A 97 -0.16 -0.03 -0.67
N GLY A 98 1.11 0.30 -0.40
CA GLY A 98 2.00 1.00 -1.33
C GLY A 98 3.07 0.03 -1.84
N VAL A 99 3.33 0.08 -3.14
CA VAL A 99 4.38 -0.72 -3.78
C VAL A 99 5.27 0.20 -4.61
N SER A 100 6.57 -0.09 -4.62
CA SER A 100 7.49 0.53 -5.57
C SER A 100 8.44 -0.46 -6.20
N SER A 101 8.49 -0.44 -7.52
CA SER A 101 9.43 -1.14 -8.39
C SER A 101 9.81 -0.23 -9.57
N VAL A 102 10.22 -0.81 -10.69
CA VAL A 102 10.62 -0.06 -11.89
C VAL A 102 9.42 0.55 -12.64
N GLN A 103 8.25 -0.10 -12.61
CA GLN A 103 7.11 0.29 -13.45
C GLN A 103 5.86 0.60 -12.62
N PRO A 104 5.33 1.83 -12.66
CA PRO A 104 4.19 2.23 -11.83
C PRO A 104 2.91 1.38 -12.01
N PHE A 105 2.57 0.93 -13.22
CA PHE A 105 1.39 0.05 -13.41
C PHE A 105 1.59 -1.32 -12.76
N PHE A 106 2.83 -1.82 -12.74
CA PHE A 106 3.18 -3.10 -12.12
C PHE A 106 3.06 -2.99 -10.60
N ASP A 107 3.46 -1.85 -10.04
CA ASP A 107 3.27 -1.53 -8.63
C ASP A 107 1.80 -1.57 -8.22
N GLU A 108 0.89 -1.04 -9.05
CA GLU A 108 -0.55 -1.06 -8.77
C GLU A 108 -1.15 -2.46 -8.78
N ILE A 109 -0.70 -3.30 -9.72
CA ILE A 109 -1.12 -4.71 -9.77
C ILE A 109 -0.72 -5.40 -8.46
N PHE A 110 0.55 -5.29 -8.06
CA PHE A 110 1.04 -5.91 -6.83
C PHE A 110 0.41 -5.33 -5.57
N ALA A 111 0.21 -4.01 -5.51
CA ALA A 111 -0.48 -3.37 -4.40
C ALA A 111 -1.91 -3.90 -4.28
N THR A 112 -2.62 -4.04 -5.39
CA THR A 112 -4.02 -4.50 -5.41
C THR A 112 -4.11 -5.97 -5.02
N MET A 113 -3.25 -6.83 -5.59
CA MET A 113 -3.18 -8.25 -5.23
C MET A 113 -2.90 -8.45 -3.75
N THR A 114 -1.94 -7.70 -3.20
CA THR A 114 -1.57 -7.78 -1.78
C THR A 114 -2.75 -7.39 -0.88
N SER A 115 -3.38 -6.24 -1.13
CA SER A 115 -4.54 -5.80 -0.33
C SER A 115 -5.72 -6.78 -0.44
N ALA A 116 -6.02 -7.27 -1.65
CA ALA A 116 -7.09 -8.23 -1.87
C ALA A 116 -6.83 -9.59 -1.17
N ALA A 117 -5.58 -10.06 -1.19
CA ALA A 117 -5.19 -11.27 -0.48
C ALA A 117 -5.38 -11.14 1.04
N ILE A 118 -4.94 -10.02 1.63
CA ILE A 118 -5.10 -9.74 3.06
C ILE A 118 -6.59 -9.69 3.44
N VAL A 119 -7.41 -9.03 2.63
CA VAL A 119 -8.87 -8.99 2.86
C VAL A 119 -9.47 -10.38 2.77
N GLY A 120 -9.11 -11.17 1.75
CA GLY A 120 -9.59 -12.54 1.60
C GLY A 120 -9.19 -13.47 2.77
N GLU A 121 -7.94 -13.37 3.22
CA GLU A 121 -7.44 -14.11 4.38
C GLU A 121 -8.14 -13.68 5.68
N THR A 122 -8.39 -12.38 5.85
CA THR A 122 -9.16 -11.86 7.00
C THR A 122 -10.58 -12.41 7.02
N SER A 123 -11.25 -12.44 5.87
CA SER A 123 -12.59 -13.03 5.74
C SER A 123 -12.57 -14.52 6.08
N TYR A 124 -11.56 -15.27 5.62
CA TYR A 124 -11.41 -16.68 5.97
C TYR A 124 -11.28 -16.89 7.48
N TYR A 125 -10.44 -16.12 8.18
CA TYR A 125 -10.33 -16.22 9.64
C TYR A 125 -11.60 -15.78 10.36
N ALA A 126 -12.29 -14.75 9.87
CA ALA A 126 -13.57 -14.33 10.43
C ALA A 126 -14.63 -15.46 10.33
N ASP A 127 -14.71 -16.15 9.19
CA ASP A 127 -15.59 -17.31 9.01
C ASP A 127 -15.23 -18.44 9.97
N GLN A 128 -13.94 -18.74 10.16
CA GLN A 128 -13.48 -19.75 11.11
C GLN A 128 -13.82 -19.39 12.57
N MET A 129 -13.68 -18.12 12.95
CA MET A 129 -14.03 -17.66 14.31
C MET A 129 -15.54 -17.79 14.56
N ALA A 130 -16.37 -17.40 13.58
CA ALA A 130 -17.82 -17.51 13.67
C ALA A 130 -18.31 -18.97 13.75
N GLN A 131 -17.57 -19.92 13.15
CA GLN A 131 -17.90 -21.34 13.20
C GLN A 131 -17.44 -22.03 14.49
N ASN A 132 -16.41 -21.50 15.18
CA ASN A 132 -15.76 -22.18 16.31
C ASN A 132 -16.22 -21.71 17.71
N LEU A 133 -16.81 -20.51 17.88
CA LEU A 133 -17.28 -20.00 19.18
C LEU A 133 -18.48 -19.06 19.02
N ASP A 134 -19.37 -19.06 20.01
CA ASP A 134 -20.41 -18.06 20.27
C ASP A 134 -19.93 -16.66 19.87
N ALA A 135 -20.49 -16.10 18.79
CA ALA A 135 -20.09 -14.78 18.31
C ALA A 135 -20.27 -13.76 19.45
N PRO A 136 -19.24 -12.98 19.82
CA PRO A 136 -19.42 -11.92 20.79
C PRO A 136 -20.42 -10.92 20.23
N ASP A 137 -21.43 -10.56 21.03
CA ASP A 137 -22.33 -9.43 20.73
C ASP A 137 -21.46 -8.19 20.48
N PHE A 138 -21.25 -7.83 19.22
CA PHE A 138 -20.48 -6.66 18.85
C PHE A 138 -21.27 -5.40 19.24
N PHE A 139 -20.88 -4.83 20.39
CA PHE A 139 -21.15 -3.51 20.98
C PHE A 139 -22.52 -2.82 20.74
N PRO A 140 -23.22 -2.38 21.80
CA PRO A 140 -24.32 -1.44 21.67
C PRO A 140 -23.75 -0.09 21.21
N LEU A 141 -24.30 0.44 20.11
CA LEU A 141 -24.09 1.84 19.73
C LEU A 141 -24.62 2.71 20.88
N SER A 142 -23.72 3.33 21.64
CA SER A 142 -24.02 4.42 22.58
C SER A 142 -23.91 5.77 21.88
#